data_AF-A0A652KES0-F1
#
_entry.id   AF-A0A652KES0-F1
#
_cell.length_a   1.000
_cell.length_b   1.000
_cell.length_c   1.000
_cell.angle_alpha   90.00
_cell.angle_beta   90.00
_cell.angle_gamma   90.00
#
_symmetry.space_group_name_H-M   'P 1'
#
loop_
_entity.id
_entity.type
_entity.pdbx_description
1 polymer ?
#
loop_
_entity_poly.entity_id
_entity_poly.type
_entity_poly.pdbx_seq_one_letter_code
_entity_poly.pdbx_strand_id
1 'polypeptide(L)'
;MVAFHASALDGVARNPALPTPLLLRLLALGADGDRPPRDVLHRAGLPESAVALILAHPNPGARIDFAMSARAEPAQRARLADDPSPKVRAALAYGPEVHDPRARVAPLPDAVCARLLDDPDPSVRMALLESPHLEPSFVASMATHHRAAARREAVSAWEGLSAGERLALLADPDPEVRRAAELQKCRRDARLTAELLRDPESVAEALRRGLLDRAAAERCVAERTHLTSLAENPSLPPDLVERLAVDPDEAVRLAVSLRPELDETRRMAIDFAAGDLDRGNGVWWVRDGLADPEVMRRAATSAHPLLQRAAARSPHLPPDLLRLLARVEDPVVENLLGIHHPDAPEEVLMRVFARLGGTFSAWMAETHPRFPREGLATRYANHPDGNYRRLAVRDPAATPELIERLSHDPVVWTRQAAARDPRLPFHRLREALLVPELASSAGANPVLPEDEMAAVLDRAGVPA
;
A
#
# COMPACT_ATOMS: atom_id res chain seq x y z
N MET A 1 -32.18 19.42 -4.23
CA MET A 1 -32.21 19.27 -2.76
C MET A 1 -31.68 17.91 -2.30
N VAL A 2 -32.09 16.78 -2.90
CA VAL A 2 -31.63 15.43 -2.50
C VAL A 2 -30.10 15.26 -2.55
N ALA A 3 -29.43 15.63 -3.65
CA ALA A 3 -27.98 15.51 -3.78
C ALA A 3 -27.17 16.34 -2.77
N PHE A 4 -27.75 17.44 -2.30
CA PHE A 4 -27.14 18.35 -1.35
C PHE A 4 -27.10 17.74 0.07
N HIS A 5 -28.22 17.17 0.53
CA HIS A 5 -28.28 16.51 1.84
C HIS A 5 -27.42 15.25 1.89
N ALA A 6 -27.32 14.51 0.79
CA ALA A 6 -26.41 13.37 0.68
C ALA A 6 -24.94 13.76 0.93
N SER A 7 -24.47 14.86 0.34
CA SER A 7 -23.09 15.33 0.53
C SER A 7 -22.79 15.73 1.98
N ALA A 8 -23.73 16.42 2.64
CA ALA A 8 -23.60 16.77 4.05
C ALA A 8 -23.58 15.52 4.95
N LEU A 9 -24.43 14.53 4.64
CA LEU A 9 -24.51 13.26 5.36
C LEU A 9 -23.20 12.48 5.31
N ASP A 10 -22.57 12.39 4.13
CA ASP A 10 -21.23 11.79 3.98
C ASP A 10 -20.17 12.53 4.81
N GLY A 11 -20.32 13.85 4.96
CA GLY A 11 -19.48 14.65 5.83
C GLY A 11 -19.67 14.27 7.30
N VAL A 12 -20.90 14.23 7.77
CA VAL A 12 -21.26 13.85 9.15
C VAL A 12 -20.80 12.42 9.47
N ALA A 13 -20.92 11.49 8.53
CA ALA A 13 -20.39 10.13 8.64
C ALA A 13 -18.88 10.10 8.91
N ARG A 14 -18.12 11.00 8.30
CA ARG A 14 -16.66 11.19 8.50
C ARG A 14 -16.31 12.03 9.72
N ASN A 15 -17.29 12.63 10.40
CA ASN A 15 -17.02 13.53 11.50
C ASN A 15 -16.44 12.76 12.71
N PRO A 16 -15.24 13.10 13.19
CA PRO A 16 -14.65 12.41 14.33
C PRO A 16 -15.46 12.59 15.63
N ALA A 17 -16.22 13.67 15.75
CA ALA A 17 -17.05 14.00 16.91
C ALA A 17 -18.49 13.44 16.82
N LEU A 18 -18.82 12.64 15.79
CA LEU A 18 -20.15 12.07 15.61
C LEU A 18 -20.59 11.26 16.86
N PRO A 19 -21.68 11.66 17.55
CA PRO A 19 -22.16 10.96 18.74
C PRO A 19 -22.70 9.56 18.41
N THR A 20 -22.54 8.62 19.35
CA THR A 20 -23.01 7.23 19.21
C THR A 20 -24.48 7.12 18.80
N PRO A 21 -25.44 7.87 19.38
CA PRO A 21 -26.84 7.77 18.96
C PRO A 21 -27.05 8.08 17.47
N LEU A 22 -26.40 9.12 16.95
CA LEU A 22 -26.49 9.50 15.53
C LEU A 22 -25.75 8.51 14.63
N LEU A 23 -24.63 7.94 15.08
CA LEU A 23 -23.94 6.85 14.39
C LEU A 23 -24.86 5.62 14.22
N LEU A 24 -25.59 5.23 15.27
CA LEU A 24 -26.52 4.10 15.20
C LEU A 24 -27.68 4.40 14.23
N ARG A 25 -28.20 5.63 14.21
CA ARG A 25 -29.19 6.07 13.21
C ARG A 25 -28.66 5.93 11.78
N LEU A 26 -27.41 6.35 11.52
CA LEU A 26 -26.78 6.19 10.20
C LEU A 26 -26.60 4.72 9.80
N LEU A 27 -26.29 3.84 10.76
CA LEU A 27 -26.14 2.41 10.50
C LEU A 27 -27.47 1.68 10.32
N ALA A 28 -28.56 2.23 10.86
CA ALA A 28 -29.91 1.72 10.65
C ALA A 28 -30.48 2.10 9.27
N LEU A 29 -29.83 3.02 8.54
CA LEU A 29 -30.15 3.28 7.13
C LEU A 29 -29.89 2.02 6.31
N GLY A 30 -30.93 1.52 5.64
CA GLY A 30 -30.81 0.34 4.79
C GLY A 30 -31.77 -0.79 5.10
N ALA A 31 -32.74 -0.60 6.01
CA ALA A 31 -33.88 -1.50 6.15
C ALA A 31 -34.66 -1.71 4.83
N ASP A 32 -34.61 -0.71 3.93
CA ASP A 32 -35.25 -0.73 2.60
C ASP A 32 -34.28 -0.95 1.41
N GLY A 33 -33.02 -1.33 1.68
CA GLY A 33 -32.04 -1.73 0.64
C GLY A 33 -30.88 -0.77 0.39
N ASP A 34 -30.95 0.49 0.86
CA ASP A 34 -29.85 1.45 0.75
C ASP A 34 -28.64 1.05 1.61
N ARG A 35 -27.44 1.45 1.19
CA ARG A 35 -26.19 1.18 1.92
C ARG A 35 -25.90 2.37 2.86
N PRO A 36 -25.54 2.14 4.14
CA PRO A 36 -25.09 3.22 5.00
C PRO A 36 -23.82 3.88 4.42
N PRO A 37 -23.55 5.16 4.73
CA PRO A 37 -22.36 5.84 4.24
C PRO A 37 -21.08 5.04 4.53
N ARG A 38 -20.27 4.78 3.51
CA ARG A 38 -19.07 3.93 3.63
C ARG A 38 -18.19 4.34 4.81
N ASP A 39 -18.01 5.64 5.02
CA ASP A 39 -17.15 6.17 6.06
C ASP A 39 -17.54 5.76 7.49
N VAL A 40 -18.83 5.50 7.79
CA VAL A 40 -19.20 5.02 9.14
C VAL A 40 -18.71 3.59 9.40
N LEU A 41 -18.57 2.78 8.34
CA LEU A 41 -18.11 1.39 8.40
C LEU A 41 -16.58 1.29 8.52
N HIS A 42 -15.88 2.34 8.10
CA HIS A 42 -14.41 2.45 8.17
C HIS A 42 -13.90 3.22 9.40
N ARG A 43 -14.74 3.47 10.41
CA ARG A 43 -14.34 4.19 11.62
C ARG A 43 -13.47 3.33 12.54
N ALA A 44 -12.51 3.98 13.19
CA ALA A 44 -11.82 3.40 14.33
C ALA A 44 -12.70 3.49 15.59
N GLY A 45 -12.47 2.58 16.55
CA GLY A 45 -13.13 2.65 17.86
C GLY A 45 -14.66 2.52 17.81
N LEU A 46 -15.19 1.71 16.88
CA LEU A 46 -16.63 1.47 16.79
C LEU A 46 -17.16 0.84 18.09
N PRO A 47 -18.23 1.39 18.70
CA PRO A 47 -18.85 0.81 19.88
C PRO A 47 -19.51 -0.53 19.55
N GLU A 48 -19.64 -1.42 20.55
CA GLU A 48 -20.20 -2.76 20.35
C GLU A 48 -21.61 -2.75 19.76
N SER A 49 -22.45 -1.78 20.13
CA SER A 49 -23.78 -1.60 19.53
C SER A 49 -23.73 -1.32 18.03
N ALA A 50 -22.76 -0.53 17.58
CA ALA A 50 -22.57 -0.24 16.16
C ALA A 50 -22.06 -1.48 15.41
N VAL A 51 -21.11 -2.22 15.99
CA VAL A 51 -20.62 -3.48 15.40
C VAL A 51 -21.75 -4.49 15.27
N ALA A 52 -22.58 -4.66 16.31
CA ALA A 52 -23.72 -5.56 16.27
C ALA A 52 -24.70 -5.21 15.14
N LEU A 53 -25.01 -3.92 14.95
CA LEU A 53 -25.85 -3.46 13.83
C LEU A 53 -25.21 -3.74 12.46
N ILE A 54 -23.91 -3.49 12.31
CA ILE A 54 -23.20 -3.75 11.06
C ILE A 54 -23.23 -5.23 10.71
N LEU A 55 -22.93 -6.12 11.67
CA LEU A 55 -22.91 -7.56 11.45
C LEU A 55 -24.30 -8.11 11.07
N ALA A 56 -25.37 -7.55 11.64
CA ALA A 56 -26.75 -7.92 11.34
C ALA A 56 -27.35 -7.18 10.14
N HIS A 57 -26.62 -6.24 9.53
CA HIS A 57 -27.16 -5.36 8.50
C HIS A 57 -27.63 -6.17 7.30
N PRO A 58 -28.84 -5.96 6.74
CA PRO A 58 -29.37 -6.80 5.66
C PRO A 58 -28.56 -6.70 4.37
N ASN A 59 -28.08 -5.50 4.02
CA ASN A 59 -27.27 -5.27 2.83
C ASN A 59 -25.83 -5.83 3.01
N PRO A 60 -25.39 -6.82 2.21
CA PRO A 60 -24.05 -7.39 2.30
C PRO A 60 -22.94 -6.39 1.95
N GLY A 61 -23.24 -5.35 1.17
CA GLY A 61 -22.29 -4.28 0.86
C GLY A 61 -21.82 -3.54 2.12
N ALA A 62 -22.70 -3.33 3.10
CA ALA A 62 -22.30 -2.72 4.38
C ALA A 62 -21.31 -3.61 5.14
N ARG A 63 -21.56 -4.92 5.13
CA ARG A 63 -20.69 -5.91 5.79
C ARG A 63 -19.36 -6.07 5.07
N ILE A 64 -19.34 -5.99 3.73
CA ILE A 64 -18.11 -5.94 2.91
C ILE A 64 -17.25 -4.72 3.28
N ASP A 65 -17.80 -3.51 3.34
CA ASP A 65 -17.02 -2.31 3.70
C ASP A 65 -16.41 -2.44 5.10
N PHE A 66 -17.16 -3.00 6.05
CA PHE A 66 -16.65 -3.26 7.39
C PHE A 66 -15.53 -4.32 7.38
N ALA A 67 -15.66 -5.40 6.60
CA ALA A 67 -14.62 -6.40 6.42
C ALA A 67 -13.31 -5.81 5.87
N MET A 68 -13.44 -4.82 4.96
CA MET A 68 -12.35 -4.08 4.32
C MET A 68 -11.85 -2.89 5.16
N SER A 69 -12.31 -2.73 6.40
CA SER A 69 -11.90 -1.61 7.25
C SER A 69 -10.52 -1.82 7.85
N ALA A 70 -9.54 -1.02 7.41
CA ALA A 70 -8.20 -0.96 7.99
C ALA A 70 -8.17 -0.39 9.41
N ARG A 71 -9.26 0.24 9.85
CA ARG A 71 -9.37 0.94 11.14
C ARG A 71 -10.22 0.20 12.16
N ALA A 72 -11.02 -0.78 11.73
CA ALA A 72 -11.77 -1.64 12.63
C ALA A 72 -10.84 -2.70 13.24
N GLU A 73 -11.10 -3.04 14.51
CA GLU A 73 -10.30 -4.04 15.21
C GLU A 73 -10.41 -5.41 14.50
N PRO A 74 -9.30 -6.15 14.33
CA PRO A 74 -9.33 -7.46 13.66
C PRO A 74 -10.31 -8.43 14.31
N ALA A 75 -10.43 -8.40 15.64
CA ALA A 75 -11.37 -9.23 16.39
C ALA A 75 -12.84 -8.89 16.08
N GLN A 76 -13.16 -7.63 15.79
CA GLN A 76 -14.51 -7.25 15.39
C GLN A 76 -14.81 -7.73 13.96
N ARG A 77 -13.86 -7.56 13.02
CA ARG A 77 -13.98 -8.04 11.64
C ARG A 77 -14.06 -9.57 11.57
N ALA A 78 -13.32 -10.28 12.41
CA ALA A 78 -13.31 -11.74 12.49
C ALA A 78 -14.70 -12.36 12.68
N ARG A 79 -15.65 -11.63 13.27
CA ARG A 79 -17.04 -12.09 13.45
C ARG A 79 -17.80 -12.28 12.14
N LEU A 80 -17.30 -11.74 11.02
CA LEU A 80 -17.84 -11.97 9.68
C LEU A 80 -17.41 -13.29 9.04
N ALA A 81 -16.54 -14.09 9.68
CA ALA A 81 -16.06 -15.31 9.05
C ALA A 81 -17.13 -16.42 8.93
N ASP A 82 -18.30 -16.27 9.57
CA ASP A 82 -19.47 -17.13 9.35
C ASP A 82 -20.60 -16.42 8.60
N ASP A 83 -20.32 -15.28 7.94
CA ASP A 83 -21.34 -14.53 7.21
C ASP A 83 -21.98 -15.42 6.14
N PRO A 84 -23.32 -15.42 5.97
CA PRO A 84 -23.99 -16.23 4.97
C PRO A 84 -23.54 -15.90 3.53
N SER A 85 -23.08 -14.66 3.28
CA SER A 85 -22.59 -14.25 1.97
C SER A 85 -21.12 -14.60 1.76
N PRO A 86 -20.77 -15.43 0.76
CA PRO A 86 -19.37 -15.71 0.45
C PRO A 86 -18.60 -14.45 0.01
N LYS A 87 -19.27 -13.44 -0.55
CA LYS A 87 -18.63 -12.17 -0.91
C LYS A 87 -18.14 -11.39 0.32
N VAL A 88 -18.89 -11.44 1.41
CA VAL A 88 -18.49 -10.82 2.69
C VAL A 88 -17.31 -11.57 3.28
N ARG A 89 -17.36 -12.91 3.30
CA ARG A 89 -16.25 -13.74 3.79
C ARG A 89 -14.98 -13.57 2.94
N ALA A 90 -15.12 -13.43 1.62
CA ALA A 90 -13.99 -13.18 0.71
C ALA A 90 -13.37 -11.79 0.95
N ALA A 91 -14.19 -10.76 1.16
CA ALA A 91 -13.69 -9.43 1.56
C ALA A 91 -12.94 -9.47 2.90
N LEU A 92 -13.46 -10.23 3.87
CA LEU A 92 -12.76 -10.46 5.14
C LEU A 92 -11.42 -11.17 4.94
N ALA A 93 -11.41 -12.22 4.11
CA ALA A 93 -10.24 -13.03 3.82
C ALA A 93 -9.13 -12.25 3.11
N TYR A 94 -9.48 -11.45 2.10
CA TYR A 94 -8.52 -10.58 1.43
C TYR A 94 -7.99 -9.49 2.38
N GLY A 95 -8.89 -8.89 3.16
CA GLY A 95 -8.58 -7.84 4.12
C GLY A 95 -8.53 -6.43 3.51
N PRO A 96 -8.23 -5.41 4.33
CA PRO A 96 -8.32 -4.01 3.92
C PRO A 96 -7.39 -3.62 2.76
N GLU A 97 -7.91 -2.86 1.80
CA GLU A 97 -7.08 -2.15 0.81
C GLU A 97 -6.56 -0.84 1.40
N VAL A 98 -5.25 -0.75 1.60
CA VAL A 98 -4.61 0.43 2.20
C VAL A 98 -3.71 1.09 1.18
N HIS A 99 -4.10 2.29 0.75
CA HIS A 99 -3.33 3.08 -0.23
C HIS A 99 -2.11 3.78 0.37
N ASP A 100 -2.06 3.94 1.69
CA ASP A 100 -0.91 4.48 2.41
C ASP A 100 0.03 3.33 2.81
N PRO A 101 1.20 3.18 2.18
CA PRO A 101 2.11 2.08 2.52
C PRO A 101 2.75 2.20 3.91
N ARG A 102 2.58 3.34 4.60
CA ARG A 102 3.03 3.54 5.98
C ARG A 102 2.01 3.03 6.99
N ALA A 103 0.75 2.85 6.58
CA ALA A 103 -0.30 2.38 7.46
C ALA A 103 -0.15 0.87 7.70
N ARG A 104 -0.26 0.48 8.97
CA ARG A 104 -0.22 -0.92 9.39
C ARG A 104 -1.64 -1.43 9.58
N VAL A 105 -1.93 -2.59 9.01
CA VAL A 105 -3.15 -3.34 9.25
C VAL A 105 -2.81 -4.49 10.18
N ALA A 106 -3.49 -4.58 11.31
CA ALA A 106 -3.33 -5.74 12.18
C ALA A 106 -3.96 -6.98 11.50
N PRO A 107 -3.24 -8.12 11.46
CA PRO A 107 -3.71 -9.33 10.81
C PRO A 107 -4.95 -9.89 11.51
N LEU A 108 -5.72 -10.70 10.79
CA LEU A 108 -6.78 -11.50 11.41
C LEU A 108 -6.17 -12.58 12.31
N PRO A 109 -6.87 -13.01 13.37
CA PRO A 109 -6.41 -14.14 14.18
C PRO A 109 -6.23 -15.41 13.35
N ASP A 110 -5.14 -16.16 13.56
CA ASP A 110 -4.81 -17.38 12.81
C ASP A 110 -5.95 -18.41 12.75
N ALA A 111 -6.72 -18.56 13.83
CA ALA A 111 -7.87 -19.47 13.87
C ALA A 111 -8.97 -19.08 12.87
N VAL A 112 -9.13 -17.78 12.61
CA VAL A 112 -10.08 -17.25 11.63
C VAL A 112 -9.54 -17.48 10.22
N CYS A 113 -8.25 -17.22 9.99
CA CYS A 113 -7.60 -17.49 8.71
C CYS A 113 -7.66 -18.98 8.35
N ALA A 114 -7.39 -19.88 9.31
CA ALA A 114 -7.51 -21.33 9.10
C ALA A 114 -8.93 -21.74 8.67
N ARG A 115 -9.95 -21.15 9.30
CA ARG A 115 -11.34 -21.39 8.92
C ARG A 115 -11.67 -20.86 7.52
N LEU A 116 -11.19 -19.67 7.15
CA LEU A 116 -11.38 -19.09 5.82
C LEU A 116 -10.62 -19.86 4.72
N LEU A 117 -9.49 -20.48 5.06
CA LEU A 117 -8.74 -21.38 4.19
C LEU A 117 -9.53 -22.67 3.91
N ASP A 118 -10.40 -23.05 4.85
CA ASP A 118 -11.31 -24.19 4.79
C ASP A 118 -12.72 -23.87 4.30
N ASP A 119 -12.96 -22.62 3.90
CA ASP A 119 -14.28 -22.17 3.45
C ASP A 119 -14.80 -23.03 2.28
N PRO A 120 -16.10 -23.39 2.26
CA PRO A 120 -16.68 -24.12 1.14
C PRO A 120 -16.57 -23.35 -0.19
N ASP A 121 -16.63 -22.02 -0.16
CA ASP A 121 -16.57 -21.18 -1.36
C ASP A 121 -15.11 -20.98 -1.84
N PRO A 122 -14.78 -21.36 -3.09
CA PRO A 122 -13.43 -21.19 -3.64
C PRO A 122 -12.92 -19.75 -3.64
N SER A 123 -13.82 -18.78 -3.83
CA SER A 123 -13.45 -17.35 -3.92
C SER A 123 -12.92 -16.83 -2.59
N VAL A 124 -13.45 -17.32 -1.47
CA VAL A 124 -12.99 -16.97 -0.12
C VAL A 124 -11.58 -17.49 0.12
N ARG A 125 -11.33 -18.75 -0.28
CA ARG A 125 -10.01 -19.38 -0.15
C ARG A 125 -8.95 -18.67 -1.00
N MET A 126 -9.27 -18.34 -2.25
CA MET A 126 -8.35 -17.57 -3.11
C MET A 126 -8.08 -16.19 -2.54
N ALA A 127 -9.13 -15.48 -2.10
CA ALA A 127 -8.98 -14.16 -1.48
C ALA A 127 -8.04 -14.18 -0.27
N LEU A 128 -8.09 -15.24 0.56
CA LEU A 128 -7.14 -15.39 1.68
C LEU A 128 -5.70 -15.56 1.19
N LEU A 129 -5.48 -16.44 0.20
CA LEU A 129 -4.13 -16.71 -0.32
C LEU A 129 -3.52 -15.50 -1.04
N GLU A 130 -4.35 -14.62 -1.58
CA GLU A 130 -3.93 -13.35 -2.21
C GLU A 130 -3.78 -12.20 -1.19
N SER A 131 -4.09 -12.43 0.10
CA SER A 131 -4.04 -11.39 1.11
C SER A 131 -2.60 -10.98 1.41
N PRO A 132 -2.26 -9.67 1.37
CA PRO A 132 -0.95 -9.18 1.75
C PRO A 132 -0.76 -9.10 3.27
N HIS A 133 -1.76 -9.50 4.05
CA HIS A 133 -1.82 -9.31 5.51
C HIS A 133 -1.61 -10.59 6.31
N LEU A 134 -1.26 -11.72 5.67
CA LEU A 134 -1.00 -12.97 6.36
C LEU A 134 0.34 -12.92 7.11
N GLU A 135 0.32 -13.38 8.37
CA GLU A 135 1.54 -13.52 9.15
C GLU A 135 2.45 -14.61 8.56
N PRO A 136 3.78 -14.39 8.46
CA PRO A 136 4.70 -15.37 7.89
C PRO A 136 4.65 -16.75 8.58
N SER A 137 4.40 -16.79 9.90
CA SER A 137 4.24 -18.04 10.65
C SER A 137 2.98 -18.80 10.24
N PHE A 138 1.88 -18.08 9.98
CA PHE A 138 0.65 -18.69 9.48
C PHE A 138 0.87 -19.25 8.06
N VAL A 139 1.56 -18.49 7.19
CA VAL A 139 1.91 -18.96 5.84
C VAL A 139 2.74 -20.24 5.88
N ALA A 140 3.75 -20.29 6.76
CA ALA A 140 4.56 -21.50 6.95
C ALA A 140 3.70 -22.72 7.40
N SER A 141 2.72 -22.50 8.29
CA SER A 141 1.86 -23.57 8.78
C SER A 141 1.02 -24.25 7.69
N MET A 142 0.78 -23.56 6.55
CA MET A 142 0.01 -24.10 5.43
C MET A 142 0.73 -25.22 4.67
N ALA A 143 2.01 -25.49 4.94
CA ALA A 143 2.81 -26.53 4.25
C ALA A 143 2.23 -27.94 4.39
N THR A 144 1.48 -28.22 5.46
CA THR A 144 0.85 -29.52 5.73
C THR A 144 -0.64 -29.54 5.43
N HIS A 145 -1.16 -28.45 4.86
CA HIS A 145 -2.59 -28.29 4.63
C HIS A 145 -3.10 -29.27 3.57
N HIS A 146 -4.33 -29.76 3.70
CA HIS A 146 -4.88 -30.75 2.77
C HIS A 146 -5.10 -30.20 1.34
N ARG A 147 -5.28 -28.88 1.18
CA ARG A 147 -5.40 -28.22 -0.13
C ARG A 147 -4.04 -27.86 -0.73
N ALA A 148 -3.84 -28.24 -1.99
CA ALA A 148 -2.62 -27.94 -2.74
C ALA A 148 -2.33 -26.44 -2.87
N ALA A 149 -3.36 -25.60 -3.11
CA ALA A 149 -3.18 -24.16 -3.22
C ALA A 149 -2.54 -23.51 -1.98
N ALA A 150 -2.91 -23.99 -0.77
CA ALA A 150 -2.33 -23.49 0.46
C ALA A 150 -0.88 -23.96 0.66
N ARG A 151 -0.59 -25.23 0.32
CA ARG A 151 0.77 -25.77 0.35
C ARG A 151 1.69 -25.06 -0.64
N ARG A 152 1.18 -24.71 -1.84
CA ARG A 152 1.89 -23.89 -2.82
C ARG A 152 2.21 -22.51 -2.24
N GLU A 153 1.27 -21.86 -1.57
CA GLU A 153 1.55 -20.56 -0.94
C GLU A 153 2.58 -20.69 0.18
N ALA A 154 2.54 -21.75 0.99
CA ALA A 154 3.54 -22.00 2.04
C ALA A 154 4.99 -22.01 1.54
N VAL A 155 5.21 -22.31 0.25
CA VAL A 155 6.54 -22.25 -0.40
C VAL A 155 7.12 -20.84 -0.39
N SER A 156 6.31 -19.78 -0.33
CA SER A 156 6.80 -18.41 -0.18
C SER A 156 7.54 -18.18 1.15
N ALA A 157 7.20 -18.97 2.19
CA ALA A 157 7.85 -18.99 3.50
C ALA A 157 8.99 -20.02 3.61
N TRP A 158 9.62 -20.43 2.49
CA TRP A 158 10.59 -21.53 2.41
C TRP A 158 11.63 -21.58 3.54
N GLU A 159 12.23 -20.44 3.88
CA GLU A 159 13.29 -20.35 4.88
C GLU A 159 12.77 -20.60 6.32
N GLY A 160 11.48 -20.36 6.58
CA GLY A 160 10.82 -20.69 7.85
C GLY A 160 10.36 -22.14 7.99
N LEU A 161 10.34 -22.91 6.89
CA LEU A 161 9.92 -24.32 6.90
C LEU A 161 10.99 -25.24 7.47
N SER A 162 10.56 -26.30 8.17
CA SER A 162 11.44 -27.38 8.62
C SER A 162 11.96 -28.22 7.44
N ALA A 163 13.04 -28.97 7.65
CA ALA A 163 13.59 -29.88 6.64
C ALA A 163 12.56 -30.93 6.19
N GLY A 164 11.74 -31.44 7.12
CA GLY A 164 10.68 -32.41 6.82
C GLY A 164 9.58 -31.82 5.93
N GLU A 165 9.14 -30.60 6.22
CA GLU A 165 8.13 -29.90 5.40
C GLU A 165 8.64 -29.59 4.00
N ARG A 166 9.89 -29.10 3.88
CA ARG A 166 10.52 -28.87 2.56
C ARG A 166 10.59 -30.14 1.73
N LEU A 167 10.95 -31.27 2.35
CA LEU A 167 10.98 -32.58 1.68
C LEU A 167 9.58 -33.03 1.25
N ALA A 168 8.56 -32.81 2.09
CA ALA A 168 7.18 -33.15 1.75
C ALA A 168 6.66 -32.31 0.56
N LEU A 169 6.96 -31.01 0.51
CA LEU A 169 6.55 -30.13 -0.60
C LEU A 169 7.26 -30.48 -1.93
N LEU A 170 8.51 -30.94 -1.88
CA LEU A 170 9.22 -31.43 -3.07
C LEU A 170 8.65 -32.75 -3.58
N ALA A 171 8.09 -33.57 -2.68
CA ALA A 171 7.45 -34.84 -3.01
C ALA A 171 5.92 -34.73 -3.09
N ASP A 172 5.38 -33.50 -3.18
CA ASP A 172 3.95 -33.26 -3.12
C ASP A 172 3.21 -33.98 -4.26
N PRO A 173 2.01 -34.55 -4.06
CA PRO A 173 1.25 -35.12 -5.16
C PRO A 173 0.88 -34.08 -6.24
N ASP A 174 0.72 -32.81 -5.87
CA ASP A 174 0.34 -31.74 -6.79
C ASP A 174 1.57 -31.18 -7.55
N PRO A 175 1.53 -31.15 -8.91
CA PRO A 175 2.66 -30.69 -9.71
C PRO A 175 3.00 -29.20 -9.53
N GLU A 176 2.01 -28.34 -9.25
CA GLU A 176 2.25 -26.91 -9.04
C GLU A 176 2.99 -26.66 -7.72
N VAL A 177 2.64 -27.44 -6.68
CA VAL A 177 3.34 -27.39 -5.38
C VAL A 177 4.78 -27.85 -5.53
N ARG A 178 5.00 -29.01 -6.17
CA ARG A 178 6.36 -29.52 -6.41
C ARG A 178 7.21 -28.51 -7.17
N ARG A 179 6.69 -27.97 -8.27
CA ARG A 179 7.40 -27.00 -9.08
C ARG A 179 7.77 -25.73 -8.31
N ALA A 180 6.83 -25.19 -7.53
CA ALA A 180 7.13 -24.05 -6.67
C ALA A 180 8.27 -24.37 -5.68
N ALA A 181 8.21 -25.55 -5.04
CA ALA A 181 9.24 -26.00 -4.11
C ALA A 181 10.60 -26.25 -4.80
N GLU A 182 10.60 -26.82 -6.00
CA GLU A 182 11.78 -27.05 -6.82
C GLU A 182 12.46 -25.73 -7.21
N LEU A 183 11.68 -24.69 -7.57
CA LEU A 183 12.19 -23.34 -7.83
C LEU A 183 12.85 -22.70 -6.59
N GLN A 184 12.41 -23.04 -5.38
CA GLN A 184 13.12 -22.61 -4.17
C GLN A 184 14.39 -23.42 -3.92
N LYS A 185 14.34 -24.74 -4.10
CA LYS A 185 15.48 -25.63 -3.88
C LYS A 185 16.59 -25.42 -4.90
N CYS A 186 16.25 -25.12 -6.16
CA CYS A 186 17.22 -24.97 -7.26
C CYS A 186 18.27 -23.89 -6.98
N ARG A 187 17.94 -22.87 -6.17
CA ARG A 187 18.87 -21.83 -5.71
C ARG A 187 20.13 -22.37 -5.02
N ARG A 188 20.09 -23.62 -4.54
CA ARG A 188 21.19 -24.30 -3.84
C ARG A 188 21.54 -25.67 -4.45
N ASP A 189 20.93 -26.04 -5.58
CA ASP A 189 21.08 -27.36 -6.20
C ASP A 189 21.24 -27.23 -7.72
N ALA A 190 22.49 -27.39 -8.19
CA ALA A 190 22.81 -27.24 -9.60
C ALA A 190 22.24 -28.36 -10.48
N ARG A 191 22.09 -29.58 -9.93
CA ARG A 191 21.51 -30.71 -10.67
C ARG A 191 20.03 -30.47 -10.93
N LEU A 192 19.31 -30.07 -9.89
CA LEU A 192 17.89 -29.71 -10.02
C LEU A 192 17.70 -28.50 -10.94
N THR A 193 18.58 -27.50 -10.85
CA THR A 193 18.53 -26.36 -11.77
C THR A 193 18.65 -26.84 -13.23
N ALA A 194 19.63 -27.69 -13.55
CA ALA A 194 19.80 -28.22 -14.90
C ALA A 194 18.62 -29.06 -15.40
N GLU A 195 17.85 -29.68 -14.50
CA GLU A 195 16.59 -30.36 -14.84
C GLU A 195 15.49 -29.35 -15.18
N LEU A 196 15.28 -28.33 -14.34
CA LEU A 196 14.29 -27.27 -14.57
C LEU A 196 14.57 -26.44 -15.82
N LEU A 197 15.83 -26.31 -16.25
CA LEU A 197 16.18 -25.63 -17.51
C LEU A 197 15.63 -26.35 -18.75
N ARG A 198 15.25 -27.63 -18.64
CA ARG A 198 14.62 -28.39 -19.74
C ARG A 198 13.09 -28.23 -19.76
N ASP A 199 12.51 -27.69 -18.70
CA ASP A 199 11.08 -27.39 -18.61
C ASP A 199 10.80 -25.98 -19.13
N PRO A 200 10.06 -25.82 -20.25
CA PRO A 200 9.72 -24.52 -20.81
C PRO A 200 8.97 -23.60 -19.84
N GLU A 201 8.22 -24.17 -18.89
CA GLU A 201 7.44 -23.35 -17.95
C GLU A 201 8.28 -22.83 -16.77
N SER A 202 9.39 -23.50 -16.45
CA SER A 202 10.27 -23.14 -15.33
C SER A 202 11.57 -22.45 -15.76
N VAL A 203 11.97 -22.58 -17.03
CA VAL A 203 13.30 -22.17 -17.53
C VAL A 203 13.66 -20.73 -17.18
N ALA A 204 12.76 -19.76 -17.35
CA ALA A 204 13.07 -18.35 -17.11
C ALA A 204 13.33 -18.05 -15.62
N GLU A 205 12.57 -18.68 -14.71
CA GLU A 205 12.72 -18.46 -13.28
C GLU A 205 13.87 -19.29 -12.68
N ALA A 206 14.08 -20.51 -13.20
CA ALA A 206 15.25 -21.32 -12.89
C ALA A 206 16.55 -20.62 -13.34
N LEU A 207 16.56 -20.00 -14.53
CA LEU A 207 17.69 -19.17 -14.98
C LEU A 207 17.88 -17.94 -14.11
N ARG A 208 16.82 -17.33 -13.58
CA ARG A 208 16.93 -16.14 -12.73
C ARG A 208 17.51 -16.43 -11.36
N ARG A 209 17.17 -17.56 -10.74
CA ARG A 209 17.45 -17.80 -9.31
C ARG A 209 18.24 -19.07 -9.01
N GLY A 210 18.30 -20.01 -9.94
CA GLY A 210 18.92 -21.31 -9.74
C GLY A 210 20.43 -21.24 -9.62
N LEU A 211 21.03 -22.24 -8.97
CA LEU A 211 22.47 -22.41 -8.90
C LEU A 211 22.96 -22.99 -10.23
N LEU A 212 23.68 -22.21 -11.03
CA LEU A 212 24.23 -22.66 -12.30
C LEU A 212 25.63 -23.20 -12.11
N ASP A 213 25.91 -24.36 -12.70
CA ASP A 213 27.28 -24.76 -12.95
C ASP A 213 27.86 -24.00 -14.15
N ARG A 214 29.18 -24.05 -14.29
CA ARG A 214 29.91 -23.34 -15.34
C ARG A 214 29.42 -23.73 -16.75
N ALA A 215 29.21 -25.02 -17.00
CA ALA A 215 28.87 -25.53 -18.32
C ALA A 215 27.43 -25.17 -18.73
N ALA A 216 26.50 -25.16 -17.78
CA ALA A 216 25.13 -24.69 -17.99
C ALA A 216 25.12 -23.19 -18.29
N ALA A 217 25.86 -22.39 -17.50
CA ALA A 217 25.96 -20.95 -17.74
C ALA A 217 26.53 -20.63 -19.13
N GLU A 218 27.64 -21.24 -19.53
CA GLU A 218 28.26 -21.04 -20.85
C GLU A 218 27.31 -21.40 -22.00
N ARG A 219 26.57 -22.50 -21.85
CA ARG A 219 25.58 -22.95 -22.83
C ARG A 219 24.44 -21.94 -22.97
N CYS A 220 23.85 -21.49 -21.86
CA CYS A 220 22.75 -20.53 -21.91
C CYS A 220 23.18 -19.19 -22.54
N VAL A 221 24.41 -18.74 -22.27
CA VAL A 221 24.98 -17.54 -22.93
C VAL A 221 25.17 -17.78 -24.44
N ALA A 222 25.69 -18.95 -24.84
CA ALA A 222 25.91 -19.28 -26.25
C ALA A 222 24.59 -19.40 -27.04
N GLU A 223 23.57 -19.99 -26.44
CA GLU A 223 22.23 -20.17 -27.02
C GLU A 223 21.38 -18.89 -26.96
N ARG A 224 21.82 -17.88 -26.21
CA ARG A 224 21.09 -16.62 -25.95
C ARG A 224 19.69 -16.83 -25.33
N THR A 225 19.53 -17.88 -24.52
CA THR A 225 18.27 -18.25 -23.88
C THR A 225 17.98 -17.37 -22.66
N HIS A 226 16.89 -16.58 -22.70
CA HIS A 226 16.45 -15.69 -21.60
C HIS A 226 17.59 -14.89 -20.93
N LEU A 227 18.41 -14.21 -21.73
CA LEU A 227 19.63 -13.53 -21.25
C LEU A 227 19.38 -12.53 -20.12
N THR A 228 18.23 -11.84 -20.08
CA THR A 228 17.86 -10.95 -18.97
C THR A 228 17.72 -11.72 -17.66
N SER A 229 16.99 -12.85 -17.66
CA SER A 229 16.89 -13.73 -16.49
C SER A 229 18.27 -14.25 -16.08
N LEU A 230 19.09 -14.68 -17.04
CA LEU A 230 20.44 -15.17 -16.77
C LEU A 230 21.35 -14.09 -16.17
N ALA A 231 21.24 -12.85 -16.63
CA ALA A 231 22.00 -11.71 -16.12
C ALA A 231 21.67 -11.39 -14.66
N GLU A 232 20.41 -11.60 -14.24
CA GLU A 232 19.96 -11.47 -12.85
C GLU A 232 20.47 -12.60 -11.94
N ASN A 233 21.02 -13.70 -12.49
CA ASN A 233 21.38 -14.88 -11.72
C ASN A 233 22.61 -14.66 -10.84
N PRO A 234 22.50 -14.81 -9.50
CA PRO A 234 23.62 -14.55 -8.58
C PRO A 234 24.79 -15.54 -8.74
N SER A 235 24.56 -16.73 -9.29
CA SER A 235 25.59 -17.76 -9.51
C SER A 235 26.35 -17.64 -10.84
N LEU A 236 25.99 -16.66 -11.69
CA LEU A 236 26.67 -16.48 -12.97
C LEU A 236 28.17 -16.18 -12.78
N PRO A 237 29.09 -16.92 -13.44
CA PRO A 237 30.51 -16.68 -13.34
C PRO A 237 30.94 -15.26 -13.76
N PRO A 238 31.94 -14.64 -13.09
CA PRO A 238 32.31 -13.24 -13.33
C PRO A 238 32.67 -12.91 -14.78
N ASP A 239 33.41 -13.76 -15.49
CA ASP A 239 33.78 -13.52 -16.89
C ASP A 239 32.57 -13.59 -17.85
N LEU A 240 31.53 -14.36 -17.50
CA LEU A 240 30.27 -14.33 -18.25
C LEU A 240 29.46 -13.08 -17.93
N VAL A 241 29.51 -12.58 -16.69
CA VAL A 241 28.96 -11.27 -16.32
C VAL A 241 29.62 -10.16 -17.16
N GLU A 242 30.96 -10.15 -17.26
CA GLU A 242 31.70 -9.17 -18.07
C GLU A 242 31.34 -9.27 -19.56
N ARG A 243 31.09 -10.49 -20.07
CA ARG A 243 30.62 -10.69 -21.44
C ARG A 243 29.20 -10.12 -21.65
N LEU A 244 28.29 -10.31 -20.70
CA LEU A 244 26.92 -9.79 -20.77
C LEU A 244 26.84 -8.27 -20.53
N ALA A 245 27.82 -7.70 -19.82
CA ALA A 245 27.93 -6.26 -19.57
C ALA A 245 28.06 -5.43 -20.87
N VAL A 246 28.52 -6.03 -21.96
CA VAL A 246 28.64 -5.42 -23.29
C VAL A 246 27.69 -6.07 -24.32
N ASP A 247 26.67 -6.80 -23.87
CA ASP A 247 25.68 -7.42 -24.77
C ASP A 247 24.96 -6.33 -25.59
N PRO A 248 24.64 -6.55 -26.88
CA PRO A 248 23.90 -5.57 -27.68
C PRO A 248 22.51 -5.25 -27.11
N ASP A 249 21.89 -6.15 -26.35
CA ASP A 249 20.60 -5.93 -25.71
C ASP A 249 20.75 -5.07 -24.44
N GLU A 250 20.14 -3.88 -24.46
CA GLU A 250 20.15 -2.94 -23.35
C GLU A 250 19.49 -3.50 -22.08
N ALA A 251 18.44 -4.32 -22.21
CA ALA A 251 17.79 -4.94 -21.06
C ALA A 251 18.72 -5.94 -20.34
N VAL A 252 19.59 -6.62 -21.09
CA VAL A 252 20.62 -7.50 -20.52
C VAL A 252 21.68 -6.66 -19.79
N ARG A 253 22.18 -5.58 -20.41
CA ARG A 253 23.15 -4.68 -19.77
C ARG A 253 22.60 -4.04 -18.48
N LEU A 254 21.33 -3.61 -18.49
CA LEU A 254 20.63 -3.09 -17.31
C LEU A 254 20.49 -4.16 -16.21
N ALA A 255 20.16 -5.41 -16.56
CA ALA A 255 20.10 -6.48 -15.58
C ALA A 255 21.48 -6.75 -14.95
N VAL A 256 22.56 -6.70 -15.74
CA VAL A 256 23.94 -6.82 -15.24
C VAL A 256 24.30 -5.63 -14.33
N SER A 257 23.97 -4.40 -14.71
CA SER A 257 24.27 -3.20 -13.91
C SER A 257 23.55 -3.15 -12.56
N LEU A 258 22.53 -3.98 -12.35
CA LEU A 258 21.77 -4.08 -11.09
C LEU A 258 22.31 -5.15 -10.13
N ARG A 259 23.30 -5.93 -10.53
CA ARG A 259 23.82 -7.04 -9.72
C ARG A 259 24.51 -6.57 -8.44
N PRO A 260 24.30 -7.23 -7.29
CA PRO A 260 24.89 -6.79 -6.03
C PRO A 260 26.41 -6.97 -6.01
N GLU A 261 26.99 -7.94 -6.72
CA GLU A 261 28.43 -8.24 -6.63
C GLU A 261 29.33 -7.19 -7.32
N LEU A 262 28.77 -6.34 -8.18
CA LEU A 262 29.54 -5.31 -8.86
C LEU A 262 29.92 -4.18 -7.91
N ASP A 263 31.19 -3.79 -7.92
CA ASP A 263 31.62 -2.51 -7.36
C ASP A 263 31.07 -1.34 -8.19
N GLU A 264 31.12 -0.13 -7.61
CA GLU A 264 30.54 1.07 -8.22
C GLU A 264 31.23 1.45 -9.54
N THR A 265 32.54 1.25 -9.65
CA THR A 265 33.30 1.63 -10.85
C THR A 265 32.90 0.76 -12.03
N ARG A 266 32.82 -0.55 -11.83
CA ARG A 266 32.38 -1.51 -12.85
C ARG A 266 30.92 -1.31 -13.19
N ARG A 267 30.06 -1.11 -12.19
CA ARG A 267 28.63 -0.88 -12.37
C ARG A 267 28.37 0.29 -13.30
N MET A 268 29.04 1.42 -13.07
CA MET A 268 28.84 2.65 -13.85
C MET A 268 29.63 2.70 -15.16
N ALA A 269 30.52 1.73 -15.41
CA ALA A 269 31.18 1.57 -16.70
C ALA A 269 30.29 0.88 -17.76
N ILE A 270 29.18 0.25 -17.33
CA ILE A 270 28.21 -0.40 -18.21
C ILE A 270 27.34 0.67 -18.88
N ASP A 271 27.16 0.56 -20.19
CA ASP A 271 26.27 1.43 -20.96
C ASP A 271 24.81 0.99 -20.80
N PHE A 272 24.15 1.40 -19.72
CA PHE A 272 22.73 1.14 -19.47
C PHE A 272 21.92 2.43 -19.53
N ALA A 273 20.64 2.35 -19.91
CA ALA A 273 19.69 3.41 -19.61
C ALA A 273 18.69 2.97 -18.55
N ALA A 274 18.36 3.89 -17.66
CA ALA A 274 17.28 3.75 -16.71
C ALA A 274 16.12 4.63 -17.19
N GLY A 275 14.92 4.05 -17.29
CA GLY A 275 13.74 4.83 -17.65
C GLY A 275 13.45 5.93 -16.61
N ASP A 276 13.04 7.10 -17.08
CA ASP A 276 12.79 8.27 -16.21
C ASP A 276 11.74 8.00 -15.12
N LEU A 277 10.78 7.10 -15.41
CA LEU A 277 9.70 6.73 -14.49
C LEU A 277 9.90 5.37 -13.81
N ASP A 278 10.99 4.67 -14.12
CA ASP A 278 11.29 3.38 -13.48
C ASP A 278 11.59 3.59 -12.00
N ARG A 279 10.90 2.83 -11.15
CA ARG A 279 10.98 2.91 -9.68
C ARG A 279 12.00 1.96 -9.07
N GLY A 280 12.72 1.18 -9.89
CA GLY A 280 13.65 0.16 -9.41
C GLY A 280 12.93 -1.06 -8.81
N ASN A 281 11.71 -1.36 -9.27
CA ASN A 281 10.93 -2.49 -8.74
C ASN A 281 11.58 -3.86 -9.01
N GLY A 282 12.39 -3.95 -10.05
CA GLY A 282 13.11 -5.17 -10.45
C GLY A 282 14.36 -5.47 -9.63
N VAL A 283 14.81 -4.58 -8.74
CA VAL A 283 16.03 -4.78 -7.95
C VAL A 283 15.74 -5.67 -6.74
N TRP A 284 15.68 -6.98 -6.97
CA TRP A 284 15.22 -7.95 -5.98
C TRP A 284 16.02 -7.92 -4.68
N TRP A 285 17.36 -7.80 -4.73
CA TRP A 285 18.20 -7.84 -3.52
C TRP A 285 18.00 -6.62 -2.62
N VAL A 286 17.63 -5.47 -3.19
CA VAL A 286 17.26 -4.27 -2.41
C VAL A 286 15.85 -4.42 -1.85
N ARG A 287 14.91 -4.93 -2.66
CA ARG A 287 13.52 -5.19 -2.24
C ARG A 287 13.45 -6.20 -1.10
N ASP A 288 14.21 -7.28 -1.18
CA ASP A 288 14.22 -8.34 -0.17
C ASP A 288 15.01 -7.92 1.08
N GLY A 289 15.90 -6.93 0.94
CA GLY A 289 16.72 -6.37 2.02
C GLY A 289 16.31 -4.98 2.50
N LEU A 290 15.03 -4.57 2.34
CA LEU A 290 14.59 -3.21 2.75
C LEU A 290 14.85 -2.91 4.23
N ALA A 291 14.84 -3.94 5.09
CA ALA A 291 15.13 -3.80 6.52
C ALA A 291 16.62 -3.95 6.87
N ASP A 292 17.48 -4.29 5.91
CA ASP A 292 18.92 -4.48 6.12
C ASP A 292 19.69 -3.16 5.90
N PRO A 293 20.31 -2.57 6.94
CA PRO A 293 21.03 -1.31 6.82
C PRO A 293 22.21 -1.34 5.84
N GLU A 294 22.87 -2.48 5.65
CA GLU A 294 24.02 -2.60 4.75
C GLU A 294 23.56 -2.67 3.29
N VAL A 295 22.49 -3.40 3.01
CA VAL A 295 21.82 -3.39 1.70
C VAL A 295 21.37 -1.97 1.35
N MET A 296 20.74 -1.28 2.29
CA MET A 296 20.32 0.12 2.11
C MET A 296 21.52 1.04 1.86
N ARG A 297 22.62 0.88 2.59
CA ARG A 297 23.84 1.67 2.39
C ARG A 297 24.40 1.49 0.99
N ARG A 298 24.56 0.25 0.52
CA ARG A 298 25.06 -0.05 -0.82
C ARG A 298 24.18 0.53 -1.91
N ALA A 299 22.86 0.38 -1.79
CA ALA A 299 21.93 0.87 -2.80
C ALA A 299 21.81 2.41 -2.81
N ALA A 300 21.73 3.05 -1.65
CA ALA A 300 21.55 4.50 -1.54
C ALA A 300 22.80 5.31 -1.89
N THR A 301 24.00 4.73 -1.74
CA THR A 301 25.27 5.41 -2.04
C THR A 301 25.77 5.18 -3.48
N SER A 302 25.14 4.27 -4.24
CA SER A 302 25.46 4.07 -5.65
C SER A 302 25.03 5.28 -6.49
N ALA A 303 25.73 5.56 -7.58
CA ALA A 303 25.32 6.52 -8.61
C ALA A 303 24.27 5.92 -9.56
N HIS A 304 23.95 4.62 -9.44
CA HIS A 304 22.93 3.97 -10.26
C HIS A 304 21.51 4.41 -9.82
N PRO A 305 20.74 5.10 -10.69
CA PRO A 305 19.47 5.71 -10.29
C PRO A 305 18.43 4.69 -9.81
N LEU A 306 18.33 3.52 -10.44
CA LEU A 306 17.40 2.48 -9.98
C LEU A 306 17.74 1.91 -8.59
N LEU A 307 19.01 1.91 -8.17
CA LEU A 307 19.39 1.46 -6.82
C LEU A 307 18.99 2.50 -5.78
N GLN A 308 19.21 3.78 -6.07
CA GLN A 308 18.76 4.89 -5.21
C GLN A 308 17.22 4.91 -5.08
N ARG A 309 16.50 4.73 -6.19
CA ARG A 309 15.03 4.64 -6.20
C ARG A 309 14.51 3.42 -5.46
N ALA A 310 15.15 2.25 -5.63
CA ALA A 310 14.80 1.06 -4.87
C ALA A 310 15.02 1.26 -3.35
N ALA A 311 16.15 1.87 -2.95
CA ALA A 311 16.45 2.18 -1.56
C ALA A 311 15.45 3.18 -0.93
N ALA A 312 15.00 4.17 -1.70
CA ALA A 312 14.01 5.17 -1.28
C ALA A 312 12.64 4.57 -0.91
N ARG A 313 12.37 3.31 -1.27
CA ARG A 313 11.16 2.59 -0.87
C ARG A 313 11.21 2.04 0.55
N SER A 314 12.39 1.98 1.16
CA SER A 314 12.52 1.43 2.50
C SER A 314 11.95 2.39 3.54
N PRO A 315 11.01 1.94 4.39
CA PRO A 315 10.60 2.70 5.57
C PRO A 315 11.65 2.64 6.71
N HIS A 316 12.74 1.90 6.52
CA HIS A 316 13.81 1.65 7.48
C HIS A 316 15.13 2.32 7.09
N LEU A 317 15.10 3.26 6.13
CA LEU A 317 16.31 3.91 5.63
C LEU A 317 17.01 4.68 6.78
N PRO A 318 18.30 4.39 7.06
CA PRO A 318 19.06 5.11 8.07
C PRO A 318 19.05 6.64 7.87
N PRO A 319 19.04 7.46 8.94
CA PRO A 319 18.93 8.91 8.82
C PRO A 319 20.03 9.62 8.02
N ASP A 320 21.24 9.06 7.96
CA ASP A 320 22.33 9.55 7.09
C ASP A 320 22.02 9.33 5.61
N LEU A 321 21.49 8.16 5.27
CA LEU A 321 21.13 7.79 3.90
C LEU A 321 19.85 8.50 3.44
N LEU A 322 18.90 8.73 4.34
CA LEU A 322 17.72 9.55 4.06
C LEU A 322 18.13 10.98 3.64
N ARG A 323 19.04 11.59 4.40
CA ARG A 323 19.58 12.92 4.07
C ARG A 323 20.38 12.93 2.77
N LEU A 324 21.08 11.83 2.46
CA LEU A 324 21.78 11.67 1.19
C LEU A 324 20.79 11.65 0.03
N LEU A 325 19.81 10.73 0.05
CA LEU A 325 18.82 10.58 -1.03
C LEU A 325 17.95 11.82 -1.21
N ALA A 326 17.63 12.53 -0.12
CA ALA A 326 16.89 13.80 -0.18
C ALA A 326 17.59 14.92 -0.97
N ARG A 327 18.89 14.76 -1.29
CA ARG A 327 19.72 15.72 -2.05
C ARG A 327 20.01 15.27 -3.49
N VAL A 328 19.61 14.07 -3.88
CA VAL A 328 19.90 13.49 -5.22
C VAL A 328 19.18 14.22 -6.36
N GLU A 329 18.23 15.12 -6.05
CA GLU A 329 17.43 15.86 -7.02
C GLU A 329 16.73 14.95 -8.07
N ASP A 330 16.49 13.68 -7.73
CA ASP A 330 15.72 12.74 -8.55
C ASP A 330 14.22 12.82 -8.17
N PRO A 331 13.34 13.22 -9.11
CA PRO A 331 11.91 13.36 -8.87
C PRO A 331 11.19 12.10 -8.36
N VAL A 332 11.67 10.91 -8.76
CA VAL A 332 11.15 9.60 -8.36
C VAL A 332 11.62 9.25 -6.95
N VAL A 333 12.90 9.48 -6.63
CA VAL A 333 13.44 9.30 -5.26
C VAL A 333 12.63 10.11 -4.26
N GLU A 334 12.43 11.40 -4.52
CA GLU A 334 11.66 12.28 -3.63
C GLU A 334 10.22 11.79 -3.42
N ASN A 335 9.56 11.34 -4.49
CA ASN A 335 8.20 10.82 -4.42
C ASN A 335 8.15 9.52 -3.60
N LEU A 336 9.10 8.61 -3.81
CA LEU A 336 9.18 7.37 -3.05
C LEU A 336 9.48 7.61 -1.57
N LEU A 337 10.38 8.54 -1.24
CA LEU A 337 10.62 8.95 0.14
C LEU A 337 9.35 9.51 0.79
N GLY A 338 8.63 10.41 0.12
CA GLY A 338 7.40 10.99 0.64
C GLY A 338 6.24 9.99 0.78
N ILE A 339 6.23 8.93 -0.03
CA ILE A 339 5.21 7.86 0.04
C ILE A 339 5.55 6.84 1.12
N HIS A 340 6.80 6.36 1.18
CA HIS A 340 7.17 5.17 1.96
C HIS A 340 7.86 5.48 3.29
N HIS A 341 8.63 6.57 3.39
CA HIS A 341 9.46 6.81 4.56
C HIS A 341 8.72 7.59 5.65
N PRO A 342 8.59 7.10 6.90
CA PRO A 342 7.83 7.78 7.96
C PRO A 342 8.44 9.12 8.40
N ASP A 343 9.75 9.27 8.26
CA ASP A 343 10.50 10.48 8.61
C ASP A 343 10.94 11.31 7.39
N ALA A 344 10.23 11.23 6.26
CA ALA A 344 10.58 12.00 5.07
C ALA A 344 10.80 13.50 5.40
N PRO A 345 11.90 14.13 4.92
CA PRO A 345 12.20 15.53 5.23
C PRO A 345 11.13 16.49 4.72
N GLU A 346 10.87 17.56 5.49
CA GLU A 346 9.80 18.54 5.20
C GLU A 346 10.02 19.20 3.84
N GLU A 347 11.28 19.47 3.49
CA GLU A 347 11.65 20.08 2.21
C GLU A 347 11.37 19.16 1.03
N VAL A 348 11.58 17.85 1.18
CA VAL A 348 11.26 16.85 0.15
C VAL A 348 9.75 16.81 -0.06
N LEU A 349 8.98 16.74 1.03
CA LEU A 349 7.52 16.73 0.98
C LEU A 349 6.97 17.99 0.30
N MET A 350 7.54 19.16 0.60
CA MET A 350 7.19 20.42 -0.05
C MET A 350 7.54 20.43 -1.54
N ARG A 351 8.70 19.91 -1.94
CA ARG A 351 9.07 19.81 -3.37
C ARG A 351 8.16 18.86 -4.14
N VAL A 352 7.81 17.71 -3.55
CA VAL A 352 6.84 16.76 -4.14
C VAL A 352 5.49 17.44 -4.31
N PHE A 353 4.99 18.12 -3.27
CA PHE A 353 3.73 18.86 -3.34
C PHE A 353 3.76 19.96 -4.40
N ALA A 354 4.81 20.78 -4.42
CA ALA A 354 4.98 21.89 -5.35
C ALA A 354 5.04 21.43 -6.82
N ARG A 355 5.74 20.32 -7.07
CA ARG A 355 5.92 19.74 -8.41
C ARG A 355 4.67 19.02 -8.92
N LEU A 356 3.98 18.28 -8.07
CA LEU A 356 2.92 17.35 -8.47
C LEU A 356 1.52 17.80 -8.04
N GLY A 357 1.32 19.08 -7.76
CA GLY A 357 0.08 19.63 -7.21
C GLY A 357 -1.19 19.02 -7.84
N GLY A 358 -2.14 18.63 -7.00
CA GLY A 358 -3.41 18.02 -7.43
C GLY A 358 -3.34 16.53 -7.81
N THR A 359 -2.18 15.88 -7.75
CA THR A 359 -2.06 14.42 -7.94
C THR A 359 -2.16 13.64 -6.61
N PHE A 360 -2.33 12.31 -6.70
CA PHE A 360 -2.27 11.41 -5.55
C PHE A 360 -0.95 11.52 -4.77
N SER A 361 0.19 11.68 -5.45
CA SER A 361 1.49 11.88 -4.80
C SER A 361 1.55 13.17 -3.99
N ALA A 362 0.99 14.27 -4.49
CA ALA A 362 0.89 15.51 -3.73
C ALA A 362 -0.01 15.36 -2.50
N TRP A 363 -1.11 14.60 -2.61
CA TRP A 363 -1.97 14.27 -1.47
C TRP A 363 -1.24 13.39 -0.43
N MET A 364 -0.47 12.39 -0.86
CA MET A 364 0.36 11.56 0.03
C MET A 364 1.40 12.40 0.78
N ALA A 365 2.06 13.33 0.08
CA ALA A 365 2.99 14.26 0.71
C ALA A 365 2.29 15.17 1.73
N GLU A 366 1.17 15.78 1.36
CA GLU A 366 0.43 16.70 2.24
C GLU A 366 -0.17 16.01 3.49
N THR A 367 -0.60 14.76 3.37
CA THR A 367 -1.13 13.96 4.48
C THR A 367 -0.02 13.31 5.32
N HIS A 368 1.23 13.47 4.93
CA HIS A 368 2.38 12.99 5.69
C HIS A 368 2.45 13.64 7.09
N PRO A 369 2.68 12.89 8.18
CA PRO A 369 2.75 13.44 9.54
C PRO A 369 3.78 14.56 9.72
N ARG A 370 4.91 14.46 9.01
CA ARG A 370 6.00 15.45 8.95
C ARG A 370 5.80 16.57 7.91
N PHE A 371 4.68 16.65 7.19
CA PHE A 371 4.48 17.77 6.25
C PHE A 371 4.53 19.10 7.03
N PRO A 372 5.28 20.12 6.56
CA PRO A 372 5.48 21.34 7.33
C PRO A 372 4.15 22.02 7.62
N ARG A 373 4.07 22.67 8.78
CA ARG A 373 2.84 23.34 9.24
C ARG A 373 3.05 24.79 9.66
N GLU A 374 4.20 25.11 10.24
CA GLU A 374 4.45 26.46 10.74
C GLU A 374 4.76 27.46 9.64
N GLY A 375 4.22 28.68 9.76
CA GLY A 375 4.49 29.81 8.87
C GLY A 375 3.84 29.70 7.48
N LEU A 376 3.03 28.67 7.23
CA LEU A 376 2.29 28.50 5.97
C LEU A 376 1.27 29.61 5.75
N ALA A 377 0.63 30.10 6.81
CA ALA A 377 -0.33 31.20 6.72
C ALA A 377 0.37 32.47 6.22
N THR A 378 1.44 32.88 6.89
CA THR A 378 2.23 34.06 6.51
C THR A 378 2.75 33.95 5.08
N ARG A 379 3.22 32.77 4.68
CA ARG A 379 3.85 32.56 3.37
C ARG A 379 2.87 32.44 2.22
N TYR A 380 1.73 31.78 2.43
CA TYR A 380 0.87 31.35 1.33
C TYR A 380 -0.54 31.92 1.34
N ALA A 381 -0.97 32.64 2.38
CA ALA A 381 -2.34 33.14 2.46
C ALA A 381 -2.77 34.07 1.31
N ASN A 382 -1.81 34.70 0.62
CA ASN A 382 -2.05 35.57 -0.54
C ASN A 382 -1.35 35.05 -1.82
N HIS A 383 -0.98 33.78 -1.85
CA HIS A 383 -0.31 33.19 -3.01
C HIS A 383 -1.24 33.22 -4.24
N PRO A 384 -0.73 33.49 -5.47
CA PRO A 384 -1.57 33.53 -6.68
C PRO A 384 -2.23 32.17 -6.99
N ASP A 385 -1.51 31.07 -6.76
CA ASP A 385 -2.03 29.71 -6.89
C ASP A 385 -2.79 29.28 -5.62
N GLY A 386 -4.06 28.88 -5.80
CA GLY A 386 -4.93 28.44 -4.71
C GLY A 386 -4.51 27.12 -4.05
N ASN A 387 -3.75 26.26 -4.73
CA ASN A 387 -3.18 25.05 -4.10
C ASN A 387 -2.26 25.41 -2.94
N TYR A 388 -1.51 26.50 -3.06
CA TYR A 388 -0.68 27.02 -1.97
C TYR A 388 -1.51 27.77 -0.93
N ARG A 389 -2.53 28.55 -1.32
CA ARG A 389 -3.42 29.19 -0.35
C ARG A 389 -4.10 28.17 0.56
N ARG A 390 -4.43 26.98 0.05
CA ARG A 390 -4.94 25.86 0.86
C ARG A 390 -3.98 25.42 1.97
N LEU A 391 -2.66 25.52 1.76
CA LEU A 391 -1.67 25.22 2.80
C LEU A 391 -1.77 26.19 3.98
N ALA A 392 -2.18 27.45 3.75
CA ALA A 392 -2.37 28.42 4.83
C ALA A 392 -3.41 27.96 5.86
N VAL A 393 -4.42 27.18 5.45
CA VAL A 393 -5.41 26.59 6.37
C VAL A 393 -4.75 25.64 7.37
N ARG A 394 -3.69 24.92 6.96
CA ARG A 394 -3.04 23.90 7.80
C ARG A 394 -2.16 24.48 8.91
N ASP A 395 -1.84 25.76 8.82
CA ASP A 395 -1.00 26.46 9.78
C ASP A 395 -1.69 26.53 11.14
N PRO A 396 -1.11 26.00 12.23
CA PRO A 396 -1.67 26.13 13.58
C PRO A 396 -1.86 27.60 14.01
N ALA A 397 -1.06 28.52 13.48
CA ALA A 397 -1.15 29.95 13.78
C ALA A 397 -2.17 30.71 12.90
N ALA A 398 -2.82 30.07 11.93
CA ALA A 398 -3.88 30.71 11.16
C ALA A 398 -5.04 31.15 12.06
N THR A 399 -5.45 32.42 11.96
CA THR A 399 -6.51 32.98 12.78
C THR A 399 -7.90 32.59 12.23
N PRO A 400 -8.96 32.60 13.06
CA PRO A 400 -10.33 32.39 12.60
C PRO A 400 -10.71 33.32 11.43
N GLU A 401 -10.28 34.58 11.43
CA GLU A 401 -10.54 35.55 10.37
C GLU A 401 -9.87 35.15 9.06
N LEU A 402 -8.66 34.59 9.14
CA LEU A 402 -7.98 34.05 7.95
C LEU A 402 -8.73 32.82 7.42
N ILE A 403 -9.15 31.90 8.28
CA ILE A 403 -9.92 30.71 7.87
C ILE A 403 -11.25 31.12 7.24
N GLU A 404 -11.95 32.09 7.84
CA GLU A 404 -13.19 32.64 7.28
C GLU A 404 -12.96 33.28 5.90
N ARG A 405 -11.88 34.07 5.74
CA ARG A 405 -11.50 34.63 4.44
C ARG A 405 -11.24 33.54 3.40
N LEU A 406 -10.49 32.49 3.76
CA LEU A 406 -10.18 31.36 2.87
C LEU A 406 -11.41 30.48 2.57
N SER A 407 -12.46 30.53 3.40
CA SER A 407 -13.75 29.88 3.10
C SER A 407 -14.51 30.54 1.93
N HIS A 408 -14.05 31.72 1.49
CA HIS A 408 -14.54 32.47 0.33
C HIS A 408 -13.56 32.45 -0.85
N ASP A 409 -12.52 31.62 -0.80
CA ASP A 409 -11.49 31.53 -1.84
C ASP A 409 -12.10 31.13 -3.21
N PRO A 410 -11.62 31.68 -4.34
CA PRO A 410 -12.10 31.25 -5.65
C PRO A 410 -11.83 29.76 -5.95
N VAL A 411 -10.84 29.14 -5.30
CA VAL A 411 -10.51 27.72 -5.49
C VAL A 411 -11.28 26.84 -4.51
N VAL A 412 -12.06 25.89 -5.06
CA VAL A 412 -12.93 24.99 -4.29
C VAL A 412 -12.19 24.18 -3.22
N TRP A 413 -11.01 23.65 -3.53
CA TRP A 413 -10.22 22.86 -2.58
C TRP A 413 -9.77 23.67 -1.35
N THR A 414 -9.53 24.97 -1.53
CA THR A 414 -9.21 25.90 -0.43
C THR A 414 -10.44 26.14 0.44
N ARG A 415 -11.60 26.38 -0.18
CA ARG A 415 -12.87 26.53 0.54
C ARG A 415 -13.23 25.27 1.32
N GLN A 416 -13.05 24.08 0.74
CA GLN A 416 -13.27 22.79 1.39
C GLN A 416 -12.34 22.57 2.58
N ALA A 417 -11.06 22.90 2.44
CA ALA A 417 -10.11 22.83 3.56
C ALA A 417 -10.55 23.76 4.70
N ALA A 418 -10.91 25.01 4.41
CA ALA A 418 -11.41 25.95 5.40
C ALA A 418 -12.73 25.49 6.04
N ALA A 419 -13.66 24.92 5.26
CA ALA A 419 -14.93 24.35 5.73
C ALA A 419 -14.74 23.22 6.76
N ARG A 420 -13.65 22.46 6.65
CA ARG A 420 -13.31 21.36 7.56
C ARG A 420 -12.51 21.81 8.80
N ASP A 421 -12.00 23.04 8.81
CA ASP A 421 -11.12 23.52 9.88
C ASP A 421 -11.91 23.90 11.14
N PRO A 422 -11.50 23.45 12.35
CA PRO A 422 -12.20 23.75 13.61
C PRO A 422 -12.26 25.24 13.96
N ARG A 423 -11.42 26.09 13.37
CA ARG A 423 -11.38 27.54 13.64
C ARG A 423 -12.35 28.32 12.76
N LEU A 424 -13.05 27.68 11.83
CA LEU A 424 -14.06 28.36 11.03
C LEU A 424 -15.20 28.85 11.94
N PRO A 425 -15.56 30.15 11.87
CA PRO A 425 -16.69 30.66 12.64
C PRO A 425 -17.99 29.92 12.36
N PHE A 426 -18.76 29.64 13.42
CA PHE A 426 -19.93 28.77 13.34
C PHE A 426 -20.98 29.24 12.31
N HIS A 427 -21.23 30.55 12.21
CA HIS A 427 -22.18 31.10 11.24
C HIS A 427 -21.80 30.70 9.80
N ARG A 428 -20.51 30.77 9.48
CA ARG A 428 -19.97 30.41 8.17
C ARG A 428 -19.97 28.90 7.95
N LEU A 429 -19.72 28.11 9.00
CA LEU A 429 -19.86 26.66 8.95
C LEU A 429 -21.29 26.22 8.60
N ARG A 430 -22.31 26.87 9.17
CA ARG A 430 -23.73 26.61 8.84
C ARG A 430 -24.05 26.97 7.39
N GLU A 431 -23.53 28.08 6.88
CA GLU A 431 -23.66 28.41 5.47
C GLU A 431 -22.97 27.38 4.57
N ALA A 432 -21.77 26.94 4.94
CA ALA A 432 -21.02 25.93 4.19
C ALA A 432 -21.74 24.57 4.16
N LEU A 433 -22.48 24.22 5.22
CA LEU A 433 -23.36 23.05 5.18
C LEU A 433 -24.38 23.14 4.05
N LEU A 434 -24.83 24.35 3.67
CA LEU A 434 -25.83 24.67 2.63
C LEU A 434 -25.27 24.81 1.21
N VAL A 435 -23.95 24.75 1.04
CA VAL A 435 -23.29 24.83 -0.26
C VAL A 435 -22.89 23.42 -0.73
N PRO A 436 -23.40 22.90 -1.85
CA PRO A 436 -23.14 21.52 -2.27
C PRO A 436 -21.66 21.12 -2.31
N GLU A 437 -20.79 21.98 -2.82
CA GLU A 437 -19.35 21.72 -2.90
C GLU A 437 -18.65 21.68 -1.53
N LEU A 438 -19.25 22.27 -0.49
CA LEU A 438 -18.65 22.42 0.84
C LEU A 438 -19.34 21.54 1.89
N ALA A 439 -20.57 21.12 1.63
CA ALA A 439 -21.44 20.41 2.57
C ALA A 439 -20.75 19.20 3.22
N SER A 440 -20.03 18.40 2.43
CA SER A 440 -19.30 17.24 2.95
C SER A 440 -18.08 17.61 3.80
N SER A 441 -17.43 18.74 3.52
CA SER A 441 -16.31 19.23 4.34
C SER A 441 -16.79 19.87 5.64
N ALA A 442 -17.88 20.64 5.57
CA ALA A 442 -18.57 21.22 6.72
C ALA A 442 -19.15 20.15 7.64
N GLY A 443 -19.80 19.12 7.08
CA GLY A 443 -20.31 17.97 7.84
C GLY A 443 -19.20 17.22 8.60
N ALA A 444 -18.00 17.17 8.02
CA ALA A 444 -16.83 16.52 8.61
C ALA A 444 -16.05 17.42 9.60
N ASN A 445 -16.51 18.66 9.84
CA ASN A 445 -15.84 19.60 10.72
C ASN A 445 -15.99 19.15 12.19
N PRO A 446 -14.88 18.94 12.94
CA PRO A 446 -14.92 18.39 14.29
C PRO A 446 -15.66 19.26 15.33
N VAL A 447 -15.92 20.55 15.05
CA VAL A 447 -16.66 21.45 15.97
C VAL A 447 -18.14 21.60 15.59
N LEU A 448 -18.62 20.85 14.59
CA LEU A 448 -20.02 20.85 14.21
C LEU A 448 -20.89 20.37 15.39
N PRO A 449 -21.85 21.16 15.88
CA PRO A 449 -22.72 20.77 16.99
C PRO A 449 -23.61 19.56 16.68
N GLU A 450 -23.96 18.81 17.72
CA GLU A 450 -24.80 17.60 17.61
C GLU A 450 -26.18 17.88 17.03
N ASP A 451 -26.81 19.01 17.38
CA ASP A 451 -28.10 19.43 16.85
C ASP A 451 -28.05 19.73 15.34
N GLU A 452 -26.94 20.29 14.85
CA GLU A 452 -26.74 20.48 13.41
C GLU A 452 -26.47 19.14 12.69
N MET A 453 -25.73 18.21 13.31
CA MET A 453 -25.58 16.86 12.76
C MET A 453 -26.94 16.14 12.67
N ALA A 454 -27.75 16.19 13.73
CA ALA A 454 -29.10 15.63 13.75
C ALA A 454 -29.97 16.27 12.67
N ALA A 455 -29.93 17.59 12.52
CA ALA A 455 -30.65 18.30 11.47
C ALA A 455 -30.21 17.89 10.05
N VAL A 456 -28.94 17.55 9.84
CA VAL A 456 -28.45 17.01 8.55
C VAL A 456 -29.08 15.64 8.28
N LEU A 457 -29.09 14.76 9.28
CA LEU A 457 -29.72 13.43 9.19
C LEU A 457 -31.22 13.55 8.88
N ASP A 458 -31.94 14.40 9.61
CA ASP A 458 -33.39 14.59 9.44
C ASP A 458 -33.71 15.12 8.02
N ARG A 459 -32.94 16.09 7.53
CA ARG A 459 -33.09 16.62 6.16
C ARG A 459 -32.74 15.61 5.07
N ALA A 460 -31.86 14.66 5.37
CA ALA A 460 -31.54 13.54 4.49
C ALA A 460 -32.56 12.39 4.57
N GLY A 461 -33.59 12.51 5.42
CA GLY A 461 -34.62 11.50 5.59
C GLY A 461 -34.18 10.30 6.44
N VAL A 462 -33.12 10.45 7.24
CA VAL A 462 -32.64 9.40 8.14
C VAL A 462 -33.58 9.27 9.34
N PRO A 463 -34.23 8.11 9.55
CA PRO A 463 -35.16 7.92 10.66
C PRO A 463 -34.52 8.20 12.02
N ALA A 464 -35.36 8.60 12.99
CA ALA A 464 -34.96 8.90 14.36
C ALA A 464 -34.65 7.63 15.17
#